data_AF-A0AAD8HXW3-F1
#
_entry.id   AF-A0AAD8HXW3-F1
#
_cell.length_a   1.000
_cell.length_b   1.000
_cell.length_c   1.000
_cell.angle_alpha   90.00
_cell.angle_beta   90.00
_cell.angle_gamma   90.00
#
_symmetry.space_group_name_H-M   'P 1'
#
loop_
_entity.id
_entity.type
_entity.pdbx_description
1 polymer ?
#
loop_
_entity_poly.entity_id
_entity_poly.type
_entity_poly.pdbx_seq_one_letter_code
_entity_poly.pdbx_strand_id
1 'polypeptide(L)'
;MATEFTGFMKGMSSHLETIANVMSSTQNREIEVVEQKKRLLSEIAKLWGMTKAEAIRVACLFTSNPSQMDVFFSSPDEDWKKEVVFDLIHRNDPLRHDKP
;
A
#
# COMPACT_ATOMS: atom_id res chain seq x y z
N MET A 1 -18.28 -44.78 19.69
CA MET A 1 -18.25 -44.09 18.39
C MET A 1 -18.84 -42.66 18.44
N ALA A 2 -18.81 -41.97 19.59
CA ALA A 2 -19.28 -40.57 19.69
C ALA A 2 -18.12 -39.55 19.77
N THR A 3 -16.92 -40.01 20.14
CA THR A 3 -15.71 -39.20 20.37
C THR A 3 -15.06 -38.68 19.08
N GLU A 4 -15.15 -39.43 17.99
CA GLU A 4 -14.55 -39.04 16.70
C GLU A 4 -15.30 -37.89 16.02
N PHE A 5 -16.63 -37.85 16.16
CA PHE A 5 -17.47 -36.77 15.60
C PHE A 5 -17.30 -35.44 16.34
N THR A 6 -17.11 -35.48 17.67
CA THR A 6 -16.85 -34.26 18.48
C THR A 6 -15.48 -33.66 18.17
N GLY A 7 -14.46 -34.51 17.93
CA GLY A 7 -13.14 -34.09 17.49
C GLY A 7 -13.16 -33.43 16.10
N PHE A 8 -13.94 -33.97 15.18
CA PHE A 8 -14.11 -33.44 13.83
C PHE A 8 -14.78 -32.05 13.82
N MET A 9 -15.88 -31.87 14.56
CA MET A 9 -16.53 -30.56 14.68
C MET A 9 -15.64 -29.51 15.34
N LYS A 10 -14.87 -29.88 16.37
CA LYS A 10 -13.94 -28.97 17.05
C LYS A 10 -12.77 -28.54 16.15
N GLY A 11 -12.28 -29.43 15.29
CA GLY A 11 -11.29 -29.10 14.26
C GLY A 11 -11.85 -28.22 13.15
N MET A 12 -13.10 -28.42 12.74
CA MET A 12 -13.74 -27.52 11.76
C MET A 12 -13.96 -26.11 12.31
N SER A 13 -14.35 -25.95 13.58
CA SER A 13 -14.51 -24.64 14.21
C SER A 13 -13.20 -23.84 14.23
N SER A 14 -12.06 -24.47 14.53
CA SER A 14 -10.76 -23.77 14.51
C SER A 14 -10.32 -23.38 13.10
N HIS A 15 -10.62 -24.20 12.09
CA HIS A 15 -10.36 -23.85 10.69
C HIS A 15 -11.27 -22.73 10.19
N LEU A 16 -12.55 -22.72 10.57
CA LEU A 16 -13.48 -21.64 10.25
C LEU A 16 -13.10 -20.33 10.94
N GLU A 17 -12.67 -20.37 12.21
CA GLU A 17 -12.13 -19.20 12.92
C GLU A 17 -10.85 -18.67 12.23
N THR A 18 -9.96 -19.57 11.80
CA THR A 18 -8.75 -19.18 11.06
C THR A 18 -9.10 -18.55 9.72
N ILE A 19 -10.02 -19.15 8.95
CA ILE A 19 -10.48 -18.62 7.67
C ILE A 19 -11.16 -17.26 7.86
N ALA A 20 -12.02 -17.13 8.87
CA ALA A 20 -12.68 -15.87 9.21
C ALA A 20 -11.65 -14.80 9.58
N ASN A 21 -10.65 -15.13 10.41
CA ASN A 21 -9.61 -14.19 10.82
C ASN A 21 -8.74 -13.76 9.62
N VAL A 22 -8.36 -14.70 8.75
CA VAL A 22 -7.64 -14.39 7.51
C VAL A 22 -8.48 -13.51 6.58
N MET A 23 -9.77 -13.84 6.37
CA MET A 23 -10.67 -13.02 5.55
C MET A 23 -10.87 -11.62 6.12
N SER A 24 -11.07 -11.49 7.43
CA SER A 24 -11.16 -10.19 8.10
C SER A 24 -9.86 -9.38 7.97
N SER A 25 -8.70 -10.03 8.11
CA SER A 25 -7.41 -9.35 7.91
C SER A 25 -7.20 -8.86 6.48
N THR A 26 -7.63 -9.65 5.49
CA THR A 26 -7.58 -9.28 4.07
C THR A 26 -8.52 -8.12 3.76
N GLN A 27 -9.76 -8.17 4.26
CA GLN A 27 -10.74 -7.11 4.07
C GLN A 27 -10.28 -5.79 4.71
N ASN A 28 -9.71 -5.84 5.90
CA ASN A 28 -9.15 -4.65 6.56
C ASN A 28 -8.00 -4.06 5.74
N ARG A 29 -7.12 -4.90 5.19
CA ARG A 29 -6.01 -4.46 4.33
C ARG A 29 -6.52 -3.82 3.03
N GLU A 30 -7.57 -4.36 2.42
CA GLU A 30 -8.17 -3.77 1.22
C GLU A 30 -8.79 -2.38 1.51
N ILE A 31 -9.49 -2.23 2.63
CA ILE A 31 -10.04 -0.95 3.06
C ILE A 31 -8.91 0.07 3.30
N GLU A 32 -7.84 -0.35 3.97
CA GLU A 32 -6.68 0.50 4.23
C GLU A 32 -6.02 1.00 2.93
N VAL A 33 -5.81 0.10 1.96
CA VAL A 33 -5.23 0.46 0.66
C VAL A 33 -6.11 1.47 -0.09
N VAL A 34 -7.44 1.32 -0.03
CA VAL A 34 -8.37 2.27 -0.65
C VAL A 34 -8.30 3.65 0.04
N GLU A 35 -8.23 3.69 1.36
CA GLU A 35 -8.09 4.93 2.12
C GLU A 35 -6.74 5.63 1.89
N GLN A 36 -5.65 4.86 1.83
CA GLN A 36 -4.33 5.36 1.47
C GLN A 36 -4.34 5.99 0.07
N LYS A 37 -4.94 5.33 -0.93
CA LYS A 37 -5.07 5.89 -2.29
C LYS A 37 -5.87 7.20 -2.33
N LYS A 38 -6.95 7.32 -1.54
CA LYS A 38 -7.73 8.57 -1.44
C LYS A 38 -6.91 9.72 -0.84
N ARG A 39 -6.02 9.42 0.11
CA ARG A 39 -5.19 10.41 0.82
C ARG A 39 -3.86 10.71 0.12
N LEU A 40 -3.43 9.84 -0.79
CA LEU A 40 -2.14 9.95 -1.47
C LEU A 40 -1.92 11.31 -2.13
N LEU A 41 -2.89 11.78 -2.93
CA LEU A 41 -2.76 13.05 -3.63
C LEU A 41 -2.69 14.24 -2.64
N SER A 42 -3.45 14.20 -1.55
CA SER A 42 -3.43 15.27 -0.56
C SER A 42 -2.13 15.27 0.25
N GLU A 43 -1.56 14.11 0.56
CA GLU A 43 -0.24 13.99 1.20
C GLU A 43 0.88 14.49 0.29
N ILE A 44 0.88 14.12 -1.00
CA ILE A 44 1.86 14.61 -1.96
C ILE A 44 1.74 16.12 -2.16
N ALA A 45 0.51 16.65 -2.20
CA ALA A 45 0.26 18.09 -2.37
C ALA A 45 0.72 18.94 -1.18
N LYS A 46 0.90 18.35 0.02
CA LYS A 46 1.47 19.05 1.18
C LYS A 46 2.99 19.21 1.07
N LEU A 47 3.66 18.41 0.24
CA LEU A 47 5.10 18.48 0.08
C LEU A 47 5.46 19.79 -0.63
N TRP A 48 6.29 20.61 0.02
CA TRP A 48 6.74 21.87 -0.55
C TRP A 48 7.63 21.66 -1.78
N GLY A 49 7.55 22.58 -2.75
CA GLY A 49 8.38 22.55 -3.95
C GLY A 49 7.83 21.71 -5.10
N MET A 50 6.60 21.18 -5.01
CA MET A 50 5.98 20.37 -6.05
C MET A 50 4.88 21.14 -6.81
N THR A 51 4.91 21.07 -8.14
CA THR A 51 3.81 21.59 -8.97
C THR A 51 2.62 20.64 -8.94
N LYS A 52 1.42 21.17 -9.25
CA LYS A 52 0.20 20.34 -9.35
C LYS A 52 0.35 19.19 -10.36
N ALA A 53 1.06 19.42 -11.46
CA ALA A 53 1.28 18.42 -12.49
C ALA A 53 2.25 17.31 -12.05
N GLU A 54 3.26 17.64 -11.26
CA GLU A 54 4.14 16.65 -10.64
C GLU A 54 3.39 15.84 -9.58
N ALA A 55 2.61 16.49 -8.71
CA ALA A 55 1.82 15.81 -7.70
C ALA A 55 0.85 14.77 -8.30
N ILE A 56 0.18 15.11 -9.41
CA ILE A 56 -0.69 14.18 -10.14
C ILE A 56 0.13 13.01 -10.74
N ARG A 57 1.26 13.30 -11.38
CA ARG A 57 2.13 12.24 -11.97
C ARG A 57 2.64 11.27 -10.92
N VAL A 58 3.12 11.79 -9.79
CA VAL A 58 3.61 10.99 -8.66
C VAL A 58 2.48 10.14 -8.08
N ALA A 59 1.28 10.71 -7.90
CA ALA A 59 0.12 9.96 -7.44
C ALA A 59 -0.21 8.80 -8.40
N CYS A 60 -0.19 9.04 -9.72
CA CYS A 60 -0.37 7.98 -10.71
C CYS A 60 0.70 6.88 -10.58
N LEU A 61 1.98 7.25 -10.46
CA LEU A 61 3.08 6.30 -10.32
C LEU A 61 2.94 5.41 -9.06
N PHE A 62 2.58 5.99 -7.93
CA PHE A 62 2.30 5.22 -6.71
C PHE A 62 1.07 4.31 -6.84
N THR A 63 0.00 4.77 -7.50
CA THR A 63 -1.18 3.90 -7.71
C THR A 63 -0.87 2.68 -8.58
N SER A 64 0.12 2.78 -9.47
CA SER A 64 0.65 1.68 -10.28
C SER A 64 1.61 0.77 -9.51
N ASN A 65 2.12 1.18 -8.34
CA ASN A 65 3.05 0.39 -7.53
C ASN A 65 2.72 0.47 -6.02
N PRO A 66 1.84 -0.44 -5.53
CA PRO A 66 1.43 -0.46 -4.12
C PRO A 66 2.58 -0.56 -3.12
N SER A 67 3.66 -1.28 -3.45
CA SER A 67 4.81 -1.42 -2.55
C SER A 67 5.54 -0.10 -2.32
N GLN A 68 5.60 0.79 -3.33
CA GLN A 68 6.18 2.12 -3.13
C GLN A 68 5.25 3.03 -2.33
N MET A 69 3.94 2.83 -2.44
CA MET A 69 2.95 3.55 -1.63
C MET A 69 3.13 3.19 -0.14
N ASP A 70 3.37 1.91 0.17
CA ASP A 70 3.67 1.47 1.54
C ASP A 70 4.93 2.17 2.09
N VAL A 71 5.99 2.29 1.29
CA VAL A 71 7.22 3.01 1.68
C VAL A 71 6.95 4.50 1.96
N PHE A 72 6.14 5.14 1.12
CA PHE A 72 5.74 6.54 1.29
C PHE A 72 4.94 6.77 2.58
N PHE A 73 3.94 5.92 2.88
CA PHE A 73 3.14 6.05 4.11
C PHE A 73 3.89 5.61 5.37
N SER A 74 4.88 4.72 5.24
CA SER A 74 5.73 4.28 6.36
C SER A 74 6.92 5.21 6.65
N SER A 75 7.09 6.27 5.84
CA SER A 75 8.20 7.21 6.00
C SER A 75 8.08 7.99 7.32
N PRO A 76 9.16 8.16 8.08
CA PRO A 76 9.12 8.69 9.45
C PRO A 76 8.75 10.19 9.52
N ASP A 77 9.09 10.97 8.50
CA ASP A 77 8.80 12.40 8.42
C ASP A 77 8.57 12.86 6.96
N GLU A 78 8.26 14.15 6.80
CA GLU A 78 8.00 14.75 5.49
C GLU A 78 9.25 14.86 4.60
N ASP A 79 10.46 14.85 5.14
CA ASP A 79 11.68 14.92 4.33
C ASP A 79 11.99 13.56 3.70
N TRP A 80 11.79 12.47 4.44
CA TRP A 80 11.83 11.12 3.88
C TRP A 80 10.76 10.92 2.80
N LYS A 81 9.53 11.40 3.03
CA LYS A 81 8.47 11.36 2.01
C LYS A 81 8.89 12.08 0.72
N LYS A 82 9.61 13.20 0.83
CA LYS A 82 10.14 13.90 -0.35
C LYS A 82 11.19 13.07 -1.06
N GLU A 83 12.14 12.48 -0.34
CA GLU A 83 13.17 11.64 -0.96
C GLU A 83 12.55 10.47 -1.73
N VAL A 84 11.54 9.82 -1.17
CA VAL A 84 10.80 8.74 -1.84
C VAL A 84 10.13 9.25 -3.13
N VAL A 85 9.49 10.41 -3.08
CA VAL A 85 8.86 11.00 -4.27
C VAL A 85 9.91 11.40 -5.31
N PHE A 86 11.00 12.02 -4.90
CA PHE A 86 12.08 12.39 -5.81
C PHE A 86 12.69 11.15 -6.45
N ASP A 87 13.06 10.12 -5.70
CA ASP A 87 13.59 8.87 -6.23
C ASP A 87 12.61 8.23 -7.22
N LEU A 88 11.31 8.23 -6.91
CA LEU A 88 10.26 7.74 -7.81
C LEU A 88 10.18 8.54 -9.14
N ILE A 89 10.27 9.87 -9.08
CA ILE A 89 10.30 10.72 -10.28
C ILE A 89 11.57 10.44 -11.09
N HIS A 90 12.74 10.45 -10.47
CA HIS A 90 14.02 10.26 -11.15
C HIS A 90 14.14 8.89 -11.83
N ARG A 91 13.56 7.84 -11.26
CA ARG A 91 13.53 6.50 -11.86
C ARG A 91 12.60 6.40 -13.07
N ASN A 92 11.57 7.23 -13.13
CA ASN A 92 10.57 7.24 -14.20
C ASN A 92 10.75 8.40 -15.19
N ASP A 93 11.83 9.17 -15.07
CA ASP A 93 12.17 10.20 -16.04
C ASP A 93 12.74 9.55 -17.31
N PRO A 94 12.04 9.62 -18.46
CA PRO A 94 12.49 8.96 -19.69
C PRO A 94 13.79 9.55 -20.25
N LEU A 95 14.24 10.72 -19.78
CA LEU A 95 15.41 11.42 -20.29
C LEU A 95 16.76 10.82 -19.85
N ARG A 96 16.77 9.73 -19.06
CA ARG A 96 18.00 9.05 -18.61
C ARG A 96 18.47 7.88 -19.48
N HIS A 97 17.74 7.51 -20.53
CA HIS A 97 18.15 6.43 -21.43
C HIS A 97 19.12 6.84 -22.55
N ASP A 98 19.48 8.12 -22.66
CA ASP A 98 20.51 8.59 -23.59
C ASP A 98 21.71 9.19 -22.85
N LYS A 99 22.66 8.33 -22.49
CA LYS A 99 24.06 8.73 -22.58
C LYS A 99 24.94 7.50 -22.87
N PRO A 100 25.77 7.56 -23.93
CA PRO A 100 26.63 6.45 -24.36
C PRO A 100 27.69 6.07 -23.32
#